data_AF-A0A4H9ENJ2-F1
#
_entry.id   AF-A0A4H9ENJ2-F1
#
_cell.length_a   1.000
_cell.length_b   1.000
_cell.length_c   1.000
_cell.angle_alpha   90.00
_cell.angle_beta   90.00
_cell.angle_gamma   90.00
#
_symmetry.space_group_name_H-M   'P 1'
#
loop_
_entity.id
_entity.type
_entity.pdbx_description
1 polymer ?
#
loop_
_entity_poly.entity_id
_entity_poly.type
_entity_poly.pdbx_seq_one_letter_code
_entity_poly.pdbx_strand_id
1 'polypeptide(L)'
;MSFGRPYILNVDGAIHDGWLAISNYENSLNKDYLFYILSSNVVYSQFLSLISGAVVKNLNSDKVASILIPLPPLSEQQRIIEAIESALEKVDEYAESYNRLEQLDKEFPDKLKKSILQYAMQGKLVEQDPNDESVEVLLEKIRAEKQKLFEEGKIKKKDLDISIVSQGDDNSYYEEVPCEIPESWEWVRLNDITSYIQRGKSPKYSNISIYPVIAQKCNQWSGFSIDLARFIDPETVHSYQKERLLRDGDLMWNSTGLGTLGRLAIYHENKNPYGWAVADSHVTVIRVLSGVINCHFIYNFLSSPIVQSVIEEKASGSTKQKELLTKTIKEYLIPLPPLPEQSRIVDKIEQFFAHIDALI
;
A
#
# COMPACT_ATOMS: atom_id res chain seq x y z
N MET A 1 37.41 -15.40 -2.82
CA MET A 1 37.89 -16.39 -3.80
C MET A 1 37.36 -17.76 -3.41
N SER A 2 36.45 -18.32 -4.21
CA SER A 2 35.89 -19.66 -4.02
C SER A 2 36.78 -20.69 -4.73
N PHE A 3 37.49 -21.54 -3.98
CA PHE A 3 38.18 -22.72 -4.49
C PHE A 3 37.45 -23.98 -4.00
N GLY A 4 37.68 -25.13 -4.64
CA GLY A 4 37.21 -26.43 -4.16
C GLY A 4 35.70 -26.65 -4.24
N ARG A 5 35.00 -25.93 -5.13
CA ARG A 5 33.57 -26.16 -5.40
C ARG A 5 33.43 -27.07 -6.61
N PRO A 6 32.89 -28.29 -6.48
CA PRO A 6 32.63 -29.17 -7.61
C PRO A 6 31.38 -28.72 -8.36
N TYR A 7 31.31 -29.03 -9.65
CA TYR A 7 30.14 -28.82 -10.50
C TYR A 7 30.00 -30.02 -11.43
N ILE A 8 28.77 -30.45 -11.67
CA ILE A 8 28.45 -31.46 -12.68
C ILE A 8 28.14 -30.72 -13.98
N LEU A 9 28.89 -31.03 -15.03
CA LEU A 9 28.68 -30.44 -16.35
C LEU A 9 27.55 -31.19 -17.07
N ASN A 10 26.48 -30.47 -17.43
CA ASN A 10 25.32 -31.02 -18.14
C ASN A 10 25.31 -30.75 -19.65
N VAL A 11 26.36 -30.10 -20.17
CA VAL A 11 26.49 -29.68 -21.56
C VAL A 11 27.92 -29.88 -22.05
N ASP A 12 28.11 -30.07 -23.36
CA ASP A 12 29.46 -30.16 -23.92
C ASP A 12 30.15 -28.79 -23.91
N GLY A 13 31.46 -28.76 -23.62
CA GLY A 13 32.22 -27.53 -23.61
C GLY A 13 33.70 -27.69 -23.26
N ALA A 14 34.43 -26.57 -23.35
CA ALA A 14 35.81 -26.45 -22.88
C ALA A 14 35.84 -25.67 -21.56
N ILE A 15 36.75 -26.06 -20.65
CA ILE A 15 36.94 -25.39 -19.36
C ILE A 15 38.11 -24.40 -19.43
N HIS A 16 38.04 -23.31 -18.66
CA HIS A 16 39.14 -22.35 -18.51
C HIS A 16 40.25 -22.93 -17.61
N ASP A 17 41.46 -22.35 -17.66
CA ASP A 17 42.65 -22.80 -16.89
C ASP A 17 42.50 -22.82 -15.35
N GLY A 18 41.43 -22.22 -14.83
CA GLY A 18 41.10 -22.19 -13.40
C GLY A 18 40.21 -23.36 -12.95
N TRP A 19 39.86 -24.27 -13.86
CA TRP A 19 39.02 -25.42 -13.61
C TRP A 19 39.82 -26.71 -13.79
N LEU A 20 39.42 -27.74 -13.05
CA LEU A 20 39.95 -29.09 -13.19
C LEU A 20 38.82 -30.01 -13.64
N ALA A 21 39.04 -30.71 -14.76
CA ALA A 21 38.14 -31.76 -15.20
C ALA A 21 38.49 -33.07 -14.49
N ILE A 22 37.50 -33.71 -13.90
CA ILE A 22 37.60 -35.06 -13.35
C ILE A 22 36.77 -35.96 -14.27
N SER A 23 37.38 -37.02 -14.80
CA SER A 23 36.77 -37.93 -15.78
C SER A 23 37.33 -39.35 -15.61
N ASN A 24 36.73 -40.34 -16.30
CA ASN A 24 37.14 -41.75 -16.29
C ASN A 24 36.97 -42.46 -14.93
N TYR A 25 35.96 -42.06 -14.15
CA TYR A 25 35.66 -42.62 -12.83
C TYR A 25 34.39 -43.50 -12.81
N GLU A 26 33.70 -43.62 -13.94
CA GLU A 26 32.32 -44.13 -14.06
C GLU A 26 32.20 -45.61 -13.69
N ASN A 27 33.30 -46.37 -13.75
CA ASN A 27 33.33 -47.79 -13.37
C ASN A 27 33.42 -48.01 -11.84
N SER A 28 33.70 -46.97 -11.06
CA SER A 28 34.00 -47.11 -9.61
C SER A 28 33.28 -46.08 -8.74
N LEU A 29 32.87 -44.95 -9.31
CA LEU A 29 32.21 -43.85 -8.62
C LEU A 29 30.95 -43.43 -9.36
N ASN A 30 29.87 -43.26 -8.61
CA ASN A 30 28.71 -42.52 -9.08
C ASN A 30 29.05 -41.02 -9.08
N LYS A 31 28.68 -40.32 -10.17
CA LYS A 31 28.93 -38.89 -10.37
C LYS A 31 28.37 -38.01 -9.23
N ASP A 32 27.18 -38.34 -8.72
CA ASP A 32 26.48 -37.53 -7.71
C ASP A 32 27.09 -37.79 -6.33
N TYR A 33 27.51 -39.03 -6.05
CA TYR A 33 28.30 -39.35 -4.86
C TYR A 33 29.64 -38.58 -4.86
N LEU A 34 30.35 -38.57 -6.00
CA LEU A 34 31.58 -37.81 -6.16
C LEU A 34 31.34 -36.30 -5.95
N PHE A 35 30.25 -35.76 -6.49
CA PHE A 35 29.84 -34.38 -6.26
C PHE A 35 29.60 -34.08 -4.77
N TYR A 36 28.83 -34.92 -4.07
CA TYR A 36 28.53 -34.71 -2.65
C TYR A 36 29.77 -34.86 -1.76
N ILE A 37 30.63 -35.85 -1.99
CA ILE A 37 31.85 -36.02 -1.17
C ILE A 37 32.83 -34.88 -1.38
N LEU A 38 33.00 -34.39 -2.62
CA LEU A 38 33.83 -33.23 -2.92
C LEU A 38 33.26 -31.93 -2.33
N SER A 39 31.93 -31.84 -2.19
CA SER A 39 31.23 -30.73 -1.54
C SER A 39 31.25 -30.79 -0.01
N SER A 40 31.67 -31.92 0.57
CA SER A 40 31.64 -32.13 2.01
C SER A 40 32.73 -31.34 2.75
N ASN A 41 32.47 -31.03 4.02
CA ASN A 41 33.47 -30.41 4.90
C ASN A 41 34.73 -31.26 5.09
N VAL A 42 34.64 -32.59 4.92
CA VAL A 42 35.77 -33.52 5.04
C VAL A 42 36.79 -33.26 3.93
N VAL A 43 36.33 -33.13 2.69
CA VAL A 43 37.20 -32.81 1.56
C VAL A 43 37.61 -31.34 1.58
N TYR A 44 36.70 -30.43 1.91
CA TYR A 44 37.02 -29.00 1.99
C TYR A 44 38.14 -28.69 3.00
N SER A 45 38.15 -29.40 4.14
CA SER A 45 39.22 -29.27 5.15
C SER A 45 40.57 -29.76 4.62
N GLN A 46 40.60 -30.83 3.83
CA GLN A 46 41.82 -31.29 3.17
C GLN A 46 42.32 -30.25 2.17
N PHE A 47 41.44 -29.69 1.34
CA PHE A 47 41.79 -28.60 0.43
C PHE A 47 42.38 -27.40 1.17
N LEU A 48 41.77 -26.98 2.28
CA LEU A 48 42.30 -25.90 3.12
C LEU A 48 43.73 -26.18 3.61
N SER A 49 44.02 -27.42 4.04
CA SER A 49 45.35 -27.79 4.52
C SER A 49 46.43 -27.80 3.42
N LEU A 50 46.04 -28.11 2.18
CA LEU A 50 46.95 -28.17 1.03
C LEU A 50 47.21 -26.79 0.40
N ILE A 51 46.39 -25.79 0.72
CA ILE A 51 46.54 -24.40 0.26
C ILE A 51 47.46 -23.65 1.22
N SER A 52 48.76 -23.89 1.10
CA SER A 52 49.80 -23.13 1.79
C SER A 52 50.14 -21.86 1.02
N GLY A 53 49.67 -20.69 1.49
CA GLY A 53 50.05 -19.38 0.94
C GLY A 53 49.09 -18.24 1.33
N ALA A 54 49.62 -17.15 1.91
CA ALA A 54 48.82 -16.03 2.43
C ALA A 54 48.23 -15.11 1.34
N VAL A 55 48.72 -15.17 0.09
CA VAL A 55 48.39 -14.19 -0.96
C VAL A 55 47.57 -14.78 -2.13
N VAL A 56 47.79 -16.04 -2.52
CA VAL A 56 47.01 -16.72 -3.58
C VAL A 56 46.59 -18.11 -3.13
N LYS A 57 45.29 -18.32 -2.97
CA LYS A 57 44.71 -19.62 -2.63
C LYS A 57 44.42 -20.41 -3.91
N ASN A 58 45.33 -21.30 -4.32
CA ASN A 58 45.17 -22.11 -5.53
C ASN A 58 45.25 -23.63 -5.25
N LEU A 59 44.37 -24.39 -5.90
CA LEU A 59 44.38 -25.85 -5.96
C LEU A 59 44.80 -26.27 -7.37
N ASN A 60 45.97 -26.89 -7.51
CA ASN A 60 46.40 -27.50 -8.78
C ASN A 60 45.96 -28.97 -8.84
N SER A 61 46.11 -29.58 -10.02
CA SER A 61 45.75 -30.98 -10.28
C SER A 61 46.37 -31.95 -9.26
N ASP A 62 47.64 -31.76 -8.91
CA ASP A 62 48.38 -32.67 -8.03
C ASP A 62 47.83 -32.65 -6.62
N LYS A 63 47.50 -31.46 -6.10
CA LYS A 63 46.88 -31.32 -4.78
C LYS A 63 45.49 -31.94 -4.75
N VAL A 64 44.68 -31.73 -5.79
CA VAL A 64 43.34 -32.34 -5.87
C VAL A 64 43.44 -33.86 -5.99
N ALA A 65 44.39 -34.39 -6.75
CA ALA A 65 44.61 -35.83 -6.87
C ALA A 65 45.13 -36.49 -5.57
N SER A 66 45.75 -35.72 -4.67
CA SER A 66 46.30 -36.23 -3.41
C SER A 66 45.29 -36.38 -2.27
N ILE A 67 44.08 -35.84 -2.42
CA ILE A 67 43.06 -35.92 -1.36
C ILE A 67 42.58 -37.36 -1.18
N LEU A 68 42.19 -37.67 0.04
CA LEU A 68 41.57 -38.96 0.36
C LEU A 68 40.06 -38.81 0.40
N ILE A 69 39.36 -39.67 -0.34
CA ILE A 69 37.90 -39.80 -0.29
C ILE A 69 37.50 -41.23 0.10
N PRO A 70 36.43 -41.41 0.90
CA PRO A 70 35.86 -42.73 1.13
C PRO A 70 35.26 -43.29 -0.17
N LEU A 71 35.56 -44.55 -0.47
CA LEU A 71 35.08 -45.26 -1.66
C LEU A 71 34.27 -46.50 -1.25
N PRO A 72 32.97 -46.37 -0.97
CA PRO A 72 32.12 -47.52 -0.69
C PRO A 72 31.68 -48.21 -1.99
N PRO A 73 31.14 -49.44 -1.94
CA PRO A 73 30.59 -50.12 -3.12
C PRO A 73 29.51 -49.29 -3.83
N LEU A 74 29.32 -49.47 -5.13
CA LEU A 74 28.37 -48.68 -5.93
C LEU A 74 26.93 -48.71 -5.36
N SER A 75 26.49 -49.85 -4.82
CA SER A 75 25.18 -49.97 -4.16
C SER A 75 25.07 -49.09 -2.91
N GLU A 76 26.16 -48.92 -2.16
CA GLU A 76 26.18 -48.06 -0.98
C GLU A 76 26.25 -46.58 -1.37
N GLN A 77 27.02 -46.23 -2.41
CA GLN A 77 27.02 -44.87 -2.96
C GLN A 77 25.61 -44.43 -3.35
N GLN A 78 24.86 -45.32 -4.00
CA GLN A 78 23.47 -45.06 -4.37
C GLN A 78 22.57 -44.81 -3.15
N ARG A 79 22.68 -45.64 -2.10
CA ARG A 79 21.92 -45.42 -0.84
C ARG A 79 22.25 -44.09 -0.16
N ILE A 80 23.53 -43.68 -0.20
CA ILE A 80 23.96 -42.39 0.35
C ILE A 80 23.36 -41.24 -0.44
N ILE A 81 23.40 -41.30 -1.78
CA ILE A 81 22.80 -40.28 -2.65
C ILE A 81 21.31 -40.14 -2.35
N GLU A 82 20.57 -41.26 -2.32
CA GLU A 82 19.12 -41.26 -2.05
C GLU A 82 18.80 -40.62 -0.68
N ALA A 83 19.60 -40.90 0.34
CA ALA A 83 19.43 -40.31 1.66
C ALA A 83 19.74 -38.80 1.68
N ILE A 84 20.77 -38.35 0.96
CA ILE A 84 21.11 -36.93 0.83
C ILE A 84 20.02 -36.20 0.05
N GLU A 85 19.60 -36.72 -1.09
CA GLU A 85 18.55 -36.12 -1.93
C GLU A 85 17.23 -36.02 -1.17
N SER A 86 16.82 -37.09 -0.46
CA SER A 86 15.62 -37.05 0.40
C SER A 86 15.73 -36.03 1.54
N ALA A 87 16.93 -35.79 2.06
CA ALA A 87 17.14 -34.75 3.08
C ALA A 87 17.13 -33.34 2.47
N LEU A 88 17.73 -33.15 1.29
CA LEU A 88 17.74 -31.89 0.57
C LEU A 88 16.35 -31.47 0.13
N GLU A 89 15.51 -32.41 -0.31
CA GLU A 89 14.10 -32.15 -0.62
C GLU A 89 13.36 -31.50 0.57
N LYS A 90 13.57 -32.01 1.79
CA LYS A 90 13.00 -31.41 3.00
C LYS A 90 13.58 -30.04 3.33
N VAL A 91 14.85 -29.79 2.99
CA VAL A 91 15.48 -28.47 3.18
C VAL A 91 14.85 -27.46 2.21
N ASP A 92 14.63 -27.85 0.96
CA ASP A 92 13.97 -27.01 -0.04
C ASP A 92 12.51 -26.73 0.35
N GLU A 93 11.75 -27.73 0.78
CA GLU A 93 10.38 -27.57 1.33
C GLU A 93 10.35 -26.58 2.52
N TYR A 94 11.34 -26.69 3.42
CA TYR A 94 11.46 -25.79 4.55
C TYR A 94 11.80 -24.36 4.10
N ALA A 95 12.72 -24.20 3.14
CA ALA A 95 13.09 -22.90 2.60
C ALA A 95 11.90 -22.21 1.91
N GLU A 96 11.11 -22.95 1.12
CA GLU A 96 9.86 -22.46 0.53
C GLU A 96 8.84 -22.05 1.60
N SER A 97 8.66 -22.89 2.63
CA SER A 97 7.75 -22.60 3.74
C SER A 97 8.18 -21.36 4.53
N TYR A 98 9.47 -21.19 4.77
CA TYR A 98 10.04 -20.02 5.43
C TYR A 98 9.82 -18.74 4.60
N ASN A 99 10.13 -18.77 3.30
CA ASN A 99 9.91 -17.63 2.41
C ASN A 99 8.43 -17.24 2.34
N ARG A 100 7.53 -18.24 2.34
CA ARG A 100 6.08 -18.02 2.38
C ARG A 100 5.64 -17.36 3.69
N LEU A 101 6.19 -17.79 4.82
CA LEU A 101 5.90 -17.18 6.13
C LEU A 101 6.36 -15.71 6.15
N GLU A 102 7.58 -15.42 5.71
CA GLU A 102 8.11 -14.06 5.66
C GLU A 102 7.26 -13.15 4.75
N GLN A 103 6.80 -13.66 3.61
CA GLN A 103 5.88 -12.93 2.75
C GLN A 103 4.52 -12.66 3.42
N LEU A 104 3.97 -13.66 4.12
CA LEU A 104 2.71 -13.49 4.85
C LEU A 104 2.85 -12.44 5.94
N ASP A 105 3.90 -12.50 6.75
CA ASP A 105 4.14 -11.53 7.83
C ASP A 105 4.29 -10.10 7.29
N LYS A 106 4.92 -9.95 6.12
CA LYS A 106 5.05 -8.64 5.45
C LYS A 106 3.73 -8.09 4.92
N GLU A 107 2.86 -8.94 4.38
CA GLU A 107 1.58 -8.51 3.77
C GLU A 107 0.40 -8.48 4.75
N PHE A 108 0.48 -9.22 5.85
CA PHE A 108 -0.61 -9.42 6.79
C PHE A 108 -1.12 -8.12 7.43
N PRO A 109 -0.26 -7.19 7.91
CA PRO A 109 -0.73 -5.94 8.50
C PRO A 109 -1.58 -5.11 7.53
N ASP A 110 -1.14 -4.97 6.28
CA ASP A 110 -1.87 -4.22 5.26
C ASP A 110 -3.19 -4.92 4.89
N LYS A 111 -3.19 -6.25 4.75
CA LYS A 111 -4.41 -7.02 4.49
C LYS A 111 -5.42 -6.85 5.64
N LEU A 112 -4.96 -6.90 6.88
CA LEU A 112 -5.81 -6.76 8.06
C LEU A 112 -6.40 -5.35 8.15
N LYS A 113 -5.60 -4.29 7.93
CA LYS A 113 -6.09 -2.90 7.87
C LYS A 113 -7.17 -2.74 6.80
N LYS A 114 -6.96 -3.31 5.62
CA LYS A 114 -7.94 -3.31 4.51
C LYS A 114 -9.24 -4.01 4.91
N SER A 115 -9.16 -5.17 5.55
CA SER A 115 -10.35 -5.89 6.05
C SER A 115 -11.10 -5.12 7.14
N ILE A 116 -10.39 -4.50 8.09
CA ILE A 116 -11.00 -3.67 9.14
C ILE A 116 -11.77 -2.50 8.52
N LEU A 117 -11.17 -1.78 7.56
CA LEU A 117 -11.86 -0.70 6.85
C LEU A 117 -13.08 -1.22 6.12
N GLN A 118 -12.98 -2.36 5.41
CA GLN A 118 -14.14 -2.93 4.73
C GLN A 118 -15.28 -3.25 5.71
N TYR A 119 -14.99 -3.87 6.86
CA TYR A 119 -16.00 -4.19 7.88
C TYR A 119 -16.61 -2.93 8.50
N ALA A 120 -15.79 -1.90 8.75
CA ALA A 120 -16.25 -0.61 9.24
C ALA A 120 -17.27 0.02 8.30
N MET A 121 -16.97 0.04 7.00
CA MET A 121 -17.83 0.69 6.01
C MET A 121 -19.09 -0.11 5.67
N GLN A 122 -19.19 -1.36 6.14
CA GLN A 122 -20.40 -2.19 6.07
C GLN A 122 -21.21 -2.16 7.38
N GLY A 123 -20.83 -1.32 8.36
CA GLY A 123 -21.49 -1.26 9.67
C GLY A 123 -21.33 -2.54 10.50
N LYS A 124 -20.26 -3.31 10.27
CA LYS A 124 -19.96 -4.58 10.96
C LYS A 124 -18.86 -4.47 12.01
N LEU A 125 -18.22 -3.31 12.14
CA LEU A 125 -17.10 -3.11 13.06
C LEU A 125 -17.54 -2.81 14.50
N VAL A 126 -18.67 -2.14 14.66
CA VAL A 126 -19.24 -1.76 15.95
C VAL A 126 -20.71 -2.18 15.98
N GLU A 127 -21.24 -2.42 17.18
CA GLU A 127 -22.67 -2.66 17.36
C GLU A 127 -23.47 -1.37 17.13
N GLN A 128 -24.64 -1.50 16.50
CA GLN A 128 -25.59 -0.40 16.35
C GLN A 128 -26.28 -0.15 17.69
N ASP A 129 -26.39 1.11 18.10
CA ASP A 129 -27.08 1.49 19.33
C ASP A 129 -28.50 1.98 18.98
N PRO A 130 -29.57 1.31 19.45
CA PRO A 130 -30.94 1.75 19.23
C PRO A 130 -31.26 3.14 19.82
N ASN A 131 -30.42 3.65 20.72
CA ASN A 131 -30.56 4.99 21.30
C ASN A 131 -29.84 6.08 20.49
N ASP A 132 -29.05 5.71 19.48
CA ASP A 132 -28.48 6.70 18.58
C ASP A 132 -29.59 7.44 17.84
N GLU A 133 -29.33 8.70 17.53
CA GLU A 133 -30.24 9.46 16.67
C GLU A 133 -30.36 8.79 15.29
N SER A 134 -31.57 8.78 14.74
CA SER A 134 -31.77 8.24 13.40
C SER A 134 -30.99 9.06 12.36
N VAL A 135 -30.59 8.41 11.27
CA VAL A 135 -29.94 9.12 10.16
C VAL A 135 -30.86 10.17 9.55
N GLU A 136 -32.19 10.02 9.63
CA GLU A 136 -33.14 11.08 9.25
C GLU A 136 -32.91 12.38 10.05
N VAL A 137 -32.72 12.29 11.37
CA VAL A 137 -32.40 13.46 12.21
C VAL A 137 -31.07 14.09 11.80
N LEU A 138 -30.08 13.26 11.48
CA LEU A 138 -28.79 13.74 10.98
C LEU A 138 -28.93 14.46 9.63
N LEU A 139 -29.73 13.92 8.71
CA LEU A 139 -30.03 14.52 7.41
C LEU A 139 -30.72 15.88 7.57
N GLU A 140 -31.63 16.03 8.53
CA GLU A 140 -32.23 17.33 8.84
C GLU A 140 -31.21 18.35 9.34
N LYS A 141 -30.26 17.95 10.19
CA LYS A 141 -29.17 18.82 10.63
C LYS A 141 -28.27 19.24 9.45
N ILE A 142 -28.00 18.32 8.52
CA ILE A 142 -27.26 18.61 7.29
C ILE A 142 -28.01 19.62 6.41
N ARG A 143 -29.33 19.45 6.23
CA ARG A 143 -30.19 20.42 5.51
C ARG A 143 -30.13 21.80 6.14
N ALA A 144 -30.26 21.88 7.46
CA ALA A 144 -30.19 23.14 8.21
C ALA A 144 -28.83 23.84 8.06
N GLU A 145 -27.72 23.10 8.20
CA GLU A 145 -26.39 23.68 8.05
C GLU A 145 -26.13 24.15 6.61
N LYS A 146 -26.59 23.40 5.61
CA LYS A 146 -26.52 23.84 4.21
C LYS A 146 -27.35 25.09 3.95
N GLN A 147 -28.57 25.17 4.49
CA GLN A 147 -29.42 26.34 4.37
C GLN A 147 -28.73 27.59 4.93
N LYS A 148 -28.11 27.48 6.11
CA LYS A 148 -27.30 28.54 6.71
C LYS A 148 -26.13 28.95 5.81
N LEU A 149 -25.37 27.99 5.26
CA LEU A 149 -24.27 28.29 4.34
C LEU A 149 -24.72 28.97 3.04
N PHE A 150 -25.93 28.67 2.57
CA PHE A 150 -26.53 29.32 1.41
C PHE A 150 -26.90 30.77 1.71
N GLU A 151 -27.50 31.04 2.87
CA GLU A 151 -27.80 32.40 3.35
C GLU A 151 -26.54 33.25 3.53
N GLU A 152 -25.44 32.62 3.99
CA GLU A 152 -24.12 33.24 4.08
C GLU A 152 -23.41 33.39 2.72
N GLY A 153 -24.01 32.92 1.61
CA GLY A 153 -23.46 33.00 0.26
C GLY A 153 -22.25 32.09 0.00
N LYS A 154 -22.01 31.09 0.86
CA LYS A 154 -20.86 30.16 0.76
C LYS A 154 -21.12 28.98 -0.18
N ILE A 155 -22.38 28.59 -0.38
CA ILE A 155 -22.79 27.54 -1.33
C ILE A 155 -23.87 28.05 -2.30
N LYS A 156 -24.12 27.33 -3.38
CA LYS A 156 -25.12 27.72 -4.40
C LYS A 156 -26.47 27.06 -4.10
N LYS A 157 -27.56 27.64 -4.61
CA LYS A 157 -28.93 27.11 -4.45
C LYS A 157 -29.06 25.64 -4.85
N LYS A 158 -28.35 25.21 -5.91
CA LYS A 158 -28.35 23.82 -6.37
C LYS A 158 -27.71 22.83 -5.40
N ASP A 159 -26.90 23.32 -4.45
CA ASP A 159 -26.20 22.50 -3.48
C ASP A 159 -27.06 22.25 -2.21
N LEU A 160 -28.26 22.84 -2.13
CA LEU A 160 -29.25 22.61 -1.06
C LEU A 160 -30.02 21.31 -1.19
N ASP A 161 -30.15 20.80 -2.42
CA ASP A 161 -30.85 19.55 -2.68
C ASP A 161 -30.00 18.37 -2.16
N ILE A 162 -30.63 17.47 -1.42
CA ILE A 162 -29.99 16.27 -0.86
C ILE A 162 -30.74 15.07 -1.43
N SER A 163 -30.01 14.21 -2.14
CA SER A 163 -30.58 13.02 -2.74
C SER A 163 -30.22 11.82 -1.87
N ILE A 164 -31.24 11.22 -1.24
CA ILE A 164 -31.11 9.86 -0.68
C ILE A 164 -31.12 8.91 -1.86
N VAL A 165 -30.16 7.99 -1.91
CA VAL A 165 -30.05 7.02 -3.01
C VAL A 165 -30.59 5.68 -2.52
N SER A 166 -31.74 5.29 -3.06
CA SER A 166 -32.35 4.00 -2.76
C SER A 166 -32.04 2.97 -3.85
N GLN A 167 -32.03 1.68 -3.49
CA GLN A 167 -31.82 0.61 -4.46
C GLN A 167 -32.98 0.60 -5.47
N GLY A 168 -32.71 0.86 -6.75
CA GLY A 168 -33.71 0.89 -7.84
C GLY A 168 -34.09 2.28 -8.37
N ASP A 169 -33.39 3.35 -7.98
CA ASP A 169 -33.62 4.67 -8.59
C ASP A 169 -33.05 4.74 -10.02
N ASP A 170 -33.93 4.78 -11.03
CA ASP A 170 -33.63 4.86 -12.49
C ASP A 170 -32.75 6.06 -12.91
N ASN A 171 -32.47 7.01 -12.00
CA ASN A 171 -31.65 8.22 -12.23
C ASN A 171 -30.31 8.20 -11.48
N SER A 172 -29.93 7.08 -10.86
CA SER A 172 -28.61 6.92 -10.23
C SER A 172 -27.53 6.66 -11.29
N TYR A 173 -26.39 7.38 -11.23
CA TYR A 173 -25.21 7.05 -12.05
C TYR A 173 -24.54 5.73 -11.61
N TYR A 174 -24.93 5.20 -10.45
CA TYR A 174 -24.52 3.89 -9.94
C TYR A 174 -25.70 2.93 -10.11
N GLU A 175 -25.58 1.99 -11.05
CA GLU A 175 -26.59 0.94 -11.26
C GLU A 175 -26.70 0.01 -10.03
N GLU A 176 -25.68 -0.03 -9.18
CA GLU A 176 -25.62 -0.86 -7.98
C GLU A 176 -24.99 -0.11 -6.80
N VAL A 177 -25.57 -0.31 -5.62
CA VAL A 177 -25.03 0.15 -4.34
C VAL A 177 -23.74 -0.64 -4.02
N PRO A 178 -22.64 -0.01 -3.55
CA PRO A 178 -21.35 -0.70 -3.42
C PRO A 178 -21.35 -1.92 -2.48
N CYS A 179 -22.22 -1.91 -1.46
CA CYS A 179 -22.39 -3.00 -0.52
C CYS A 179 -23.70 -2.87 0.26
N GLU A 180 -24.11 -3.96 0.91
CA GLU A 180 -25.13 -3.92 1.96
C GLU A 180 -24.66 -3.06 3.14
N ILE A 181 -25.57 -2.26 3.69
CA ILE A 181 -25.37 -1.41 4.87
C ILE A 181 -26.48 -1.70 5.89
N PRO A 182 -26.29 -1.34 7.17
CA PRO A 182 -27.34 -1.36 8.17
C PRO A 182 -28.62 -0.62 7.76
N GLU A 183 -29.76 -1.06 8.28
CA GLU A 183 -31.04 -0.33 8.17
C GLU A 183 -30.98 1.05 8.84
N SER A 184 -30.08 1.23 9.81
CA SER A 184 -29.87 2.51 10.48
C SER A 184 -29.06 3.51 9.64
N TRP A 185 -28.54 3.11 8.47
CA TRP A 185 -27.67 3.92 7.62
C TRP A 185 -28.38 4.32 6.33
N GLU A 186 -27.92 5.41 5.70
CA GLU A 186 -28.42 5.84 4.39
C GLU A 186 -27.29 6.08 3.40
N TRP A 187 -27.54 5.81 2.12
CA TRP A 187 -26.62 6.20 1.05
C TRP A 187 -26.89 7.64 0.63
N VAL A 188 -25.86 8.47 0.75
CA VAL A 188 -25.87 9.89 0.36
C VAL A 188 -24.75 10.19 -0.62
N ARG A 189 -24.87 11.29 -1.37
CA ARG A 189 -23.76 11.75 -2.22
C ARG A 189 -22.75 12.54 -1.39
N LEU A 190 -21.47 12.46 -1.74
CA LEU A 190 -20.41 13.21 -1.04
C LEU A 190 -20.66 14.73 -1.09
N ASN A 191 -21.22 15.25 -2.18
CA ASN A 191 -21.63 16.67 -2.27
C ASN A 191 -22.74 17.04 -1.28
N ASP A 192 -23.50 16.08 -0.78
CA ASP A 192 -24.63 16.32 0.11
C ASP A 192 -24.19 16.59 1.55
N ILE A 193 -23.04 16.02 1.94
CA ILE A 193 -22.47 16.10 3.28
C ILE A 193 -21.26 17.06 3.39
N THR A 194 -21.03 17.88 2.36
CA THR A 194 -19.87 18.78 2.26
C THR A 194 -20.27 20.22 2.01
N SER A 195 -19.44 21.14 2.47
CA SER A 195 -19.56 22.58 2.22
C SER A 195 -18.68 23.06 1.06
N TYR A 196 -17.66 22.29 0.70
CA TYR A 196 -16.71 22.65 -0.36
C TYR A 196 -16.12 21.40 -1.01
N ILE A 197 -16.26 21.29 -2.34
CA ILE A 197 -15.54 20.32 -3.16
C ILE A 197 -15.01 21.04 -4.40
N GLN A 198 -13.70 21.26 -4.45
CA GLN A 198 -13.07 21.93 -5.57
C GLN A 198 -11.62 21.50 -5.74
N ARG A 199 -11.15 21.50 -6.99
CA ARG A 199 -9.71 21.44 -7.27
C ARG A 199 -9.01 22.71 -6.83
N GLY A 200 -7.78 22.51 -6.39
CA GLY A 200 -6.83 23.58 -6.18
C GLY A 200 -6.52 24.34 -7.47
N LYS A 201 -5.57 25.27 -7.37
CA LYS A 201 -5.19 26.16 -8.48
C LYS A 201 -3.71 25.98 -8.76
N SER A 202 -3.34 25.85 -10.04
CA SER A 202 -1.94 25.79 -10.46
C SER A 202 -1.22 27.08 -10.05
N PRO A 203 -0.24 27.03 -9.14
CA PRO A 203 0.52 28.20 -8.72
C PRO A 203 1.65 28.50 -9.70
N LYS A 204 2.15 29.73 -9.67
CA LYS A 204 3.53 30.01 -10.07
C LYS A 204 4.40 29.70 -8.86
N TYR A 205 5.34 28.75 -9.00
CA TYR A 205 6.16 28.30 -7.89
C TYR A 205 7.40 29.18 -7.68
N SER A 206 7.84 29.31 -6.44
CA SER A 206 9.12 29.93 -6.06
C SER A 206 9.86 29.11 -5.00
N ASN A 207 11.11 29.48 -4.73
CA ASN A 207 11.90 28.90 -3.63
C ASN A 207 11.70 29.67 -2.30
N ILE A 208 10.78 30.64 -2.26
CA ILE A 208 10.51 31.46 -1.08
C ILE A 208 9.46 30.74 -0.22
N SER A 209 9.87 30.20 0.92
CA SER A 209 9.03 29.38 1.81
C SER A 209 8.10 30.21 2.69
N ILE A 210 7.13 30.91 2.08
CA ILE A 210 6.15 31.74 2.81
C ILE A 210 4.72 31.21 2.63
N TYR A 211 4.32 30.84 1.42
CA TYR A 211 2.94 30.44 1.12
C TYR A 211 2.90 29.01 0.58
N PRO A 212 2.70 28.00 1.44
CA PRO A 212 2.75 26.60 1.03
C PRO A 212 1.59 26.22 0.11
N VAL A 213 1.92 25.37 -0.84
CA VAL A 213 1.02 24.70 -1.77
C VAL A 213 1.10 23.21 -1.52
N ILE A 214 -0.04 22.64 -1.14
CA ILE A 214 -0.19 21.21 -0.99
C ILE A 214 -0.34 20.59 -2.39
N ALA A 215 0.75 20.00 -2.86
CA ALA A 215 0.81 19.22 -4.08
C ALA A 215 0.55 17.73 -3.79
N GLN A 216 0.43 16.92 -4.84
CA GLN A 216 0.18 15.47 -4.71
C GLN A 216 1.18 14.74 -3.80
N LYS A 217 2.43 15.22 -3.77
CA LYS A 217 3.50 14.69 -2.93
C LYS A 217 3.31 14.95 -1.44
N CYS A 218 2.47 15.90 -1.04
CA CYS A 218 2.14 16.09 0.36
C CYS A 218 1.19 15.00 0.89
N ASN A 219 0.43 14.37 -0.01
CA ASN A 219 -0.51 13.30 0.31
C ASN A 219 0.19 11.95 0.17
N GLN A 220 0.69 11.41 1.28
CA GLN A 220 1.35 10.10 1.33
C GLN A 220 0.41 9.05 1.90
N TRP A 221 0.71 7.78 1.63
CA TRP A 221 -0.02 6.65 2.25
C TRP A 221 0.14 6.64 3.77
N SER A 222 1.26 7.16 4.28
CA SER A 222 1.54 7.36 5.70
C SER A 222 0.92 8.64 6.28
N GLY A 223 0.12 9.37 5.49
CA GLY A 223 -0.55 10.60 5.91
C GLY A 223 0.01 11.89 5.29
N PHE A 224 -0.43 13.01 5.84
CA PHE A 224 -0.08 14.35 5.36
C PHE A 224 1.34 14.77 5.77
N SER A 225 2.11 15.28 4.80
CA SER A 225 3.47 15.81 5.00
C SER A 225 3.64 17.21 4.41
N ILE A 226 3.72 18.23 5.28
CA ILE A 226 3.97 19.62 4.87
C ILE A 226 5.37 19.82 4.29
N ASP A 227 6.36 19.01 4.69
CA ASP A 227 7.77 19.17 4.26
C ASP A 227 7.97 18.96 2.76
N LEU A 228 7.00 18.28 2.11
CA LEU A 228 6.99 18.03 0.67
C LEU A 228 6.23 19.13 -0.10
N ALA A 229 5.75 20.15 0.60
CA ALA A 229 5.05 21.28 -0.01
C ALA A 229 6.02 22.10 -0.86
N ARG A 230 5.43 22.72 -1.88
CA ARG A 230 6.08 23.77 -2.67
C ARG A 230 5.49 25.11 -2.29
N PHE A 231 6.05 26.22 -2.79
CA PHE A 231 5.60 27.54 -2.36
C PHE A 231 5.21 28.43 -3.53
N ILE A 232 4.19 29.25 -3.33
CA ILE A 232 3.72 30.25 -4.30
C ILE A 232 4.78 31.35 -4.44
N ASP A 233 4.96 31.87 -5.64
CA ASP A 233 5.63 33.15 -5.89
C ASP A 233 4.84 34.28 -5.22
N PRO A 234 5.41 35.01 -4.24
CA PRO A 234 4.72 36.08 -3.52
C PRO A 234 4.02 37.11 -4.41
N GLU A 235 4.56 37.38 -5.61
CA GLU A 235 3.96 38.32 -6.57
C GLU A 235 2.60 37.85 -7.09
N THR A 236 2.30 36.55 -7.01
CA THR A 236 1.07 35.94 -7.54
C THR A 236 0.06 35.58 -6.46
N VAL A 237 0.38 35.84 -5.19
CA VAL A 237 -0.42 35.44 -4.02
C VAL A 237 -1.82 36.06 -4.03
N HIS A 238 -1.93 37.31 -4.50
CA HIS A 238 -3.18 38.07 -4.59
C HIS A 238 -4.23 37.41 -5.49
N SER A 239 -3.83 36.45 -6.33
CA SER A 239 -4.72 35.72 -7.23
C SER A 239 -5.49 34.58 -6.55
N TYR A 240 -5.24 34.33 -5.26
CA TYR A 240 -5.94 33.33 -4.45
C TYR A 240 -7.00 33.99 -3.57
N GLN A 241 -8.23 33.50 -3.68
CA GLN A 241 -9.35 33.96 -2.87
C GLN A 241 -9.38 33.22 -1.53
N LYS A 242 -9.98 33.84 -0.49
CA LYS A 242 -9.99 33.31 0.88
C LYS A 242 -10.66 31.93 0.99
N GLU A 243 -11.61 31.63 0.12
CA GLU A 243 -12.37 30.37 0.14
C GLU A 243 -11.51 29.15 -0.25
N ARG A 244 -10.38 29.39 -0.95
CA ARG A 244 -9.42 28.37 -1.37
C ARG A 244 -8.38 28.02 -0.31
N LEU A 245 -8.33 28.79 0.78
CA LEU A 245 -7.45 28.49 1.90
C LEU A 245 -7.90 27.18 2.55
N LEU A 246 -6.93 26.32 2.82
CA LEU A 246 -7.14 25.07 3.54
C LEU A 246 -7.50 25.36 5.00
N ARG A 247 -8.35 24.50 5.56
CA ARG A 247 -8.81 24.52 6.95
C ARG A 247 -8.52 23.18 7.58
N ASP A 248 -8.31 23.18 8.89
CA ASP A 248 -8.14 21.95 9.64
C ASP A 248 -9.29 20.96 9.34
N GLY A 249 -8.93 19.70 9.10
CA GLY A 249 -9.88 18.65 8.73
C GLY A 249 -10.26 18.58 7.26
N ASP A 250 -9.76 19.48 6.39
CA ASP A 250 -9.94 19.37 4.94
C ASP A 250 -9.32 18.07 4.42
N LEU A 251 -10.10 17.29 3.67
CA LEU A 251 -9.59 16.10 2.99
C LEU A 251 -8.98 16.51 1.64
N MET A 252 -7.75 16.08 1.40
CA MET A 252 -6.96 16.41 0.22
C MET A 252 -6.79 15.16 -0.63
N TRP A 253 -7.51 15.09 -1.74
CA TRP A 253 -7.56 13.92 -2.61
C TRP A 253 -6.76 14.16 -3.89
N ASN A 254 -5.78 13.30 -4.17
CA ASN A 254 -5.03 13.34 -5.41
C ASN A 254 -5.90 12.90 -6.60
N SER A 255 -6.17 13.86 -7.48
CA SER A 255 -7.11 13.68 -8.59
C SER A 255 -6.43 13.32 -9.91
N THR A 256 -5.10 13.34 -9.96
CA THR A 256 -4.31 12.94 -11.14
C THR A 256 -3.03 12.24 -10.68
N GLY A 257 -2.18 11.84 -11.63
CA GLY A 257 -0.79 11.43 -11.40
C GLY A 257 -0.58 9.91 -11.41
N LEU A 258 0.48 9.47 -12.10
CA LEU A 258 0.86 8.06 -12.19
C LEU A 258 1.40 7.58 -10.83
N GLY A 259 0.70 6.64 -10.19
CA GLY A 259 1.06 6.08 -8.88
C GLY A 259 0.71 6.97 -7.67
N THR A 260 0.12 8.14 -7.90
CA THR A 260 -0.35 9.05 -6.84
C THR A 260 -1.85 9.29 -6.86
N LEU A 261 -2.54 8.93 -7.95
CA LEU A 261 -3.98 8.98 -8.07
C LEU A 261 -4.63 8.21 -6.90
N GLY A 262 -5.70 8.77 -6.32
CA GLY A 262 -6.45 8.10 -5.25
C GLY A 262 -5.89 8.32 -3.85
N ARG A 263 -4.62 8.74 -3.69
CA ARG A 263 -4.05 9.06 -2.38
C ARG A 263 -4.83 10.20 -1.71
N LEU A 264 -5.14 10.00 -0.43
CA LEU A 264 -5.92 10.91 0.38
C LEU A 264 -5.15 11.25 1.65
N ALA A 265 -5.26 12.48 2.12
CA ALA A 265 -4.74 12.88 3.42
C ALA A 265 -5.65 13.93 4.06
N ILE A 266 -5.64 14.02 5.40
CA ILE A 266 -6.30 15.08 6.14
C ILE A 266 -5.32 16.23 6.36
N TYR A 267 -5.72 17.45 6.03
CA TYR A 267 -4.95 18.63 6.33
C TYR A 267 -5.04 18.93 7.83
N HIS A 268 -3.88 19.07 8.46
CA HIS A 268 -3.80 19.47 9.85
C HIS A 268 -3.13 20.84 9.95
N GLU A 269 -3.87 21.82 10.47
CA GLU A 269 -3.38 23.19 10.59
C GLU A 269 -2.20 23.28 11.55
N ASN A 270 -2.20 22.47 12.62
CA ASN A 270 -1.09 22.40 13.59
C ASN A 270 0.24 21.91 12.99
N LYS A 271 0.21 21.23 11.84
CA LYS A 271 1.41 20.82 11.09
C LYS A 271 1.90 21.90 10.12
N ASN A 272 1.16 23.00 9.94
CA ASN A 272 1.55 24.07 9.02
C ASN A 272 2.20 25.26 9.77
N PRO A 273 3.53 25.46 9.67
CA PRO A 273 4.21 26.58 10.33
C PRO A 273 4.07 27.92 9.57
N TYR A 274 3.42 27.93 8.40
CA TYR A 274 3.35 29.09 7.50
C TYR A 274 2.03 29.88 7.58
N GLY A 275 1.17 29.55 8.54
CA GLY A 275 -0.10 30.25 8.82
C GLY A 275 -1.27 29.81 7.94
N TRP A 276 -1.12 29.80 6.62
CA TRP A 276 -2.16 29.29 5.71
C TRP A 276 -1.57 28.49 4.55
N ALA A 277 -2.41 27.68 3.91
CA ALA A 277 -2.01 26.86 2.76
C ALA A 277 -3.12 26.81 1.71
N VAL A 278 -2.75 26.48 0.48
CA VAL A 278 -3.70 26.21 -0.62
C VAL A 278 -3.35 24.88 -1.29
N ALA A 279 -4.32 24.30 -1.99
CA ALA A 279 -4.08 23.10 -2.78
C ALA A 279 -3.65 23.43 -4.23
N ASP A 280 -2.80 22.56 -4.78
CA ASP A 280 -2.45 22.54 -6.20
C ASP A 280 -3.60 21.99 -7.08
N SER A 281 -3.57 22.26 -8.39
CA SER A 281 -4.64 21.84 -9.33
C SER A 281 -4.81 20.32 -9.46
N HIS A 282 -3.80 19.56 -9.07
CA HIS A 282 -3.82 18.11 -9.07
C HIS A 282 -4.46 17.51 -7.80
N VAL A 283 -4.85 18.34 -6.83
CA VAL A 283 -5.47 17.94 -5.56
C VAL A 283 -6.88 18.54 -5.47
N THR A 284 -7.88 17.69 -5.22
CA THR A 284 -9.24 18.12 -4.86
C THR A 284 -9.33 18.25 -3.35
N VAL A 285 -9.80 19.40 -2.88
CA VAL A 285 -10.11 19.65 -1.48
C VAL A 285 -11.57 19.33 -1.25
N ILE A 286 -11.84 18.55 -0.21
CA ILE A 286 -13.18 18.20 0.27
C ILE A 286 -13.30 18.68 1.71
N ARG A 287 -14.27 19.55 1.97
CA ARG A 287 -14.58 20.07 3.30
C ARG A 287 -15.94 19.57 3.74
N VAL A 288 -15.96 18.70 4.73
CA VAL A 288 -17.20 18.18 5.32
C VAL A 288 -17.89 19.25 6.17
N LEU A 289 -19.15 19.00 6.55
CA LEU A 289 -19.88 19.82 7.52
C LEU A 289 -19.46 19.41 8.94
N SER A 290 -18.37 19.99 9.46
CA SER A 290 -17.63 19.52 10.65
C SER A 290 -18.42 19.47 11.98
N GLY A 291 -19.63 20.02 12.05
CA GLY A 291 -20.53 19.88 13.20
C GLY A 291 -21.48 18.68 13.14
N VAL A 292 -21.64 18.07 11.96
CA VAL A 292 -22.59 16.98 11.70
C VAL A 292 -21.95 15.79 11.01
N ILE A 293 -20.73 15.93 10.48
CA ILE A 293 -19.99 14.85 9.81
C ILE A 293 -18.60 14.74 10.41
N ASN A 294 -18.22 13.52 10.78
CA ASN A 294 -16.86 13.22 11.21
C ASN A 294 -15.94 13.09 9.98
N CYS A 295 -14.97 13.99 9.81
CA CYS A 295 -14.06 13.98 8.66
C CYS A 295 -13.17 12.72 8.61
N HIS A 296 -12.82 12.14 9.77
CA HIS A 296 -12.02 10.92 9.85
C HIS A 296 -12.81 9.70 9.35
N PHE A 297 -14.12 9.67 9.59
CA PHE A 297 -15.00 8.64 9.02
C PHE A 297 -14.99 8.70 7.49
N ILE A 298 -15.16 9.89 6.91
CA ILE A 298 -15.11 10.08 5.45
C ILE A 298 -13.71 9.75 4.89
N TYR A 299 -12.64 10.14 5.60
CA TYR A 299 -11.28 9.77 5.24
C TYR A 299 -11.10 8.25 5.19
N ASN A 300 -11.55 7.53 6.21
CA ASN A 300 -11.46 6.08 6.31
C ASN A 300 -12.27 5.39 5.22
N PHE A 301 -13.47 5.88 4.90
CA PHE A 301 -14.29 5.37 3.80
C PHE A 301 -13.60 5.55 2.44
N LEU A 302 -13.17 6.77 2.12
CA LEU A 302 -12.53 7.08 0.83
C LEU A 302 -11.14 6.42 0.67
N SER A 303 -10.47 6.09 1.78
CA SER A 303 -9.22 5.34 1.79
C SER A 303 -9.42 3.81 1.79
N SER A 304 -10.66 3.35 1.94
CA SER A 304 -10.97 1.91 2.02
C SER A 304 -10.74 1.18 0.70
N PRO A 305 -10.53 -0.15 0.74
CA PRO A 305 -10.41 -0.96 -0.47
C PRO A 305 -11.61 -0.87 -1.41
N ILE A 306 -12.81 -0.63 -0.86
CA ILE A 306 -14.06 -0.47 -1.63
C ILE A 306 -13.91 0.70 -2.62
N VAL A 307 -13.29 1.79 -2.18
CA VAL A 307 -13.13 3.01 -2.99
C VAL A 307 -11.89 2.94 -3.87
N GLN A 308 -10.77 2.49 -3.32
CA GLN A 308 -9.49 2.48 -4.03
C GLN A 308 -9.48 1.49 -5.22
N SER A 309 -10.14 0.33 -5.11
CA SER A 309 -10.24 -0.63 -6.21
C SER A 309 -10.98 -0.05 -7.42
N VAL A 310 -12.08 0.67 -7.19
CA VAL A 310 -12.87 1.35 -8.24
C VAL A 310 -12.03 2.44 -8.93
N ILE A 311 -11.19 3.15 -8.18
CA ILE A 311 -10.29 4.16 -8.75
C ILE A 311 -9.22 3.50 -9.60
N GLU A 312 -8.61 2.42 -9.13
CA GLU A 312 -7.58 1.66 -9.86
C GLU A 312 -8.13 1.08 -11.16
N GLU A 313 -9.32 0.49 -11.12
CA GLU A 313 -10.00 -0.05 -12.30
C GLU A 313 -10.28 1.05 -13.33
N LYS A 314 -10.90 2.16 -12.91
CA LYS A 314 -11.17 3.31 -13.79
C LYS A 314 -9.88 3.94 -14.35
N ALA A 315 -8.78 3.86 -13.60
CA ALA A 315 -7.47 4.36 -14.02
C ALA A 315 -6.68 3.39 -14.92
N SER A 316 -7.12 2.13 -15.07
CA SER A 316 -6.47 1.11 -15.91
C SER A 316 -6.84 1.20 -17.40
N GLY A 317 -7.91 1.95 -17.73
CA GLY A 317 -8.37 2.18 -19.11
C GLY A 317 -7.35 2.86 -20.02
N SER A 318 -7.32 2.45 -21.29
CA SER A 318 -6.36 2.78 -22.38
C SER A 318 -6.20 4.29 -22.72
N THR A 319 -7.05 5.17 -22.21
CA THR A 319 -6.91 6.62 -22.43
C THR A 319 -5.86 7.19 -21.49
N LYS A 320 -4.86 7.89 -22.04
CA LYS A 320 -3.73 8.53 -21.31
C LYS A 320 -4.13 9.62 -20.29
N GLN A 321 -5.39 9.68 -19.85
CA GLN A 321 -5.91 10.62 -18.86
C GLN A 321 -6.40 9.85 -17.62
N LYS A 322 -5.46 9.43 -16.76
CA LYS A 322 -5.77 8.87 -15.44
C LYS A 322 -6.14 10.00 -14.48
N GLU A 323 -7.38 10.44 -14.55
CA GLU A 323 -7.88 11.61 -13.80
C GLU A 323 -9.24 11.34 -13.14
N LEU A 324 -9.36 11.67 -11.85
CA LEU A 324 -10.61 11.68 -11.11
C LEU A 324 -11.34 13.01 -11.33
N LEU A 325 -12.35 13.00 -12.19
CA LEU A 325 -13.15 14.19 -12.47
C LEU A 325 -13.88 14.67 -11.21
N THR A 326 -13.89 15.99 -10.98
CA THR A 326 -14.58 16.60 -9.83
C THR A 326 -16.08 16.26 -9.82
N LYS A 327 -16.70 16.08 -10.99
CA LYS A 327 -18.09 15.63 -11.10
C LYS A 327 -18.27 14.25 -10.45
N THR A 328 -17.42 13.29 -10.80
CA THR A 328 -17.43 11.94 -10.22
C THR A 328 -17.20 11.95 -8.71
N ILE A 329 -16.29 12.79 -8.22
CA ILE A 329 -16.04 12.94 -6.78
C ILE A 329 -17.30 13.44 -6.05
N LYS A 330 -17.98 14.45 -6.60
CA LYS A 330 -19.21 15.01 -5.99
C LYS A 330 -20.35 14.01 -5.91
N GLU A 331 -20.47 13.15 -6.91
CA GLU A 331 -21.53 12.15 -7.04
C GLU A 331 -21.20 10.85 -6.30
N TYR A 332 -20.01 10.72 -5.71
CA TYR A 332 -19.59 9.50 -5.02
C TYR A 332 -20.53 9.17 -3.85
N LEU A 333 -20.96 7.90 -3.75
CA LEU A 333 -21.87 7.44 -2.71
C LEU A 333 -21.11 7.18 -1.41
N ILE A 334 -21.65 7.69 -0.31
CA ILE A 334 -21.12 7.54 1.04
C ILE A 334 -22.18 6.84 1.89
N PRO A 335 -21.83 5.75 2.58
CA PRO A 335 -22.72 5.12 3.55
C PRO A 335 -22.66 5.97 4.82
N LEU A 336 -23.77 6.61 5.18
CA LEU A 336 -23.83 7.57 6.28
C LEU A 336 -24.48 6.94 7.52
N PRO A 337 -23.70 6.69 8.60
CA PRO A 337 -24.22 6.34 9.91
C PRO A 337 -24.67 7.58 10.70
N PRO A 338 -25.39 7.39 11.81
CA PRO A 338 -25.52 8.40 12.86
C PRO A 338 -24.15 8.97 13.29
N LEU A 339 -24.10 10.25 13.65
CA LEU A 339 -22.84 10.90 14.05
C LEU A 339 -22.15 10.24 15.27
N PRO A 340 -22.87 9.79 16.32
CA PRO A 340 -22.24 9.03 17.41
C PRO A 340 -21.57 7.74 16.90
N GLU A 341 -22.25 7.01 16.01
CA GLU A 341 -21.73 5.78 15.43
C GLU A 341 -20.50 6.04 14.54
N GLN A 342 -20.50 7.11 13.72
CA GLN A 342 -19.31 7.53 12.96
C GLN A 342 -18.08 7.67 13.88
N SER A 343 -18.26 8.28 15.05
CA SER A 343 -17.17 8.46 16.02
C SER A 343 -16.74 7.14 16.64
N ARG A 344 -17.68 6.28 17.06
CA ARG A 344 -17.36 4.94 17.58
C ARG A 344 -16.58 4.09 16.55
N ILE A 345 -16.95 4.18 15.27
CA ILE A 345 -16.23 3.51 14.18
C ILE A 345 -14.80 4.02 14.06
N VAL A 346 -14.62 5.35 14.03
CA VAL A 346 -13.29 5.97 13.93
C VAL A 346 -12.41 5.55 15.11
N ASP A 347 -12.91 5.66 16.34
CA ASP A 347 -12.18 5.27 17.55
C ASP A 347 -11.76 3.80 17.49
N LYS A 348 -12.64 2.93 16.97
CA LYS A 348 -12.35 1.50 16.84
C LYS A 348 -11.32 1.20 15.77
N ILE A 349 -11.38 1.89 14.63
CA ILE A 349 -10.36 1.80 13.56
C ILE A 349 -9.00 2.22 14.11
N GLU A 350 -8.93 3.38 14.77
CA GLU A 350 -7.69 3.91 15.34
C GLU A 350 -7.11 2.96 16.39
N GLN A 351 -7.97 2.40 17.26
CA GLN A 351 -7.57 1.38 18.22
C GLN A 351 -6.93 0.19 17.50
N PHE A 352 -7.60 -0.40 16.51
CA PHE A 352 -7.06 -1.57 15.81
C PHE A 352 -5.79 -1.26 15.03
N PHE A 353 -5.72 -0.11 14.36
CA PHE A 353 -4.54 0.28 13.60
C PHE A 353 -3.33 0.47 14.52
N ALA A 354 -3.51 1.08 15.70
CA ALA A 354 -2.45 1.21 16.69
C ALA A 354 -1.95 -0.16 17.20
N HIS A 355 -2.85 -1.14 17.38
CA HIS A 355 -2.44 -2.50 17.75
C HIS A 355 -1.66 -3.18 16.62
N ILE A 356 -2.08 -3.00 15.37
CA ILE A 356 -1.39 -3.56 14.20
C ILE A 356 0.00 -2.94 14.06
N ASP A 357 0.12 -1.62 14.19
CA ASP A 357 1.40 -0.91 14.10
C ASP A 357 2.37 -1.29 15.22
N ALA A 358 1.88 -1.72 16.38
CA ALA A 358 2.70 -2.24 17.46
C ALA A 358 3.19 -3.69 17.27
N LEU A 359 2.63 -4.41 16.29
CA LEU A 359 3.04 -5.79 15.94
C LEU A 359 4.14 -5.82 14.85
N ILE A 360 4.36 -4.69 14.17
CA ILE A 360 5.39 -4.48 13.14
C ILE A 360 6.63 -3.88 13.80
#